data_AF-A0A2D8ML35-F1
#
_entry.id   AF-A0A2D8ML35-F1
#
_cell.length_a   1.000
_cell.length_b   1.000
_cell.length_c   1.000
_cell.angle_alpha   90.00
_cell.angle_beta   90.00
_cell.angle_gamma   90.00
#
_symmetry.space_group_name_H-M   'P 1'
#
loop_
_entity.id
_entity.type
_entity.pdbx_description
1 polymer ?
#
loop_
_entity_poly.entity_id
_entity_poly.type
_entity_poly.pdbx_seq_one_letter_code
_entity_poly.pdbx_strand_id
1 'polypeptide(L)'
;MATPLAAQAQTGAATEEVSQQRLEEISSMMSNLFVADPLTAEQEARLPAAQAVVGAMMPDGFYGTMMADIVDKMMRPMMTMFSSPEIILSARLDLDEEAIGQLTEAEQAEISAMLDPAFDQRVDAIIGVMTEKMGGMFAVMEDPMREGLSKAYAVRFDDNQLADIATFFATPTGSAYAKESMALFSDPQVMQASMKALPAMMSSFGNIETAMEETMANLPEEAAYSDLTAAQRQRLAELLGIEPEDLSEVIKPPRPMASDETGMVD
;
A
#
# COMPACT_ATOMS: atom_id res chain seq x y z
N MET A 1 35.64 -26.36 -29.90
CA MET A 1 35.36 -24.99 -29.44
C MET A 1 33.89 -24.72 -29.68
N ALA A 2 33.04 -24.92 -28.68
CA ALA A 2 31.61 -24.57 -28.72
C ALA A 2 31.25 -23.97 -27.35
N THR A 3 31.29 -22.63 -27.34
CA THR A 3 30.37 -21.70 -26.69
C THR A 3 29.96 -21.92 -25.21
N PRO A 4 30.49 -21.13 -24.25
CA PRO A 4 29.96 -21.00 -22.90
C PRO A 4 28.69 -20.12 -22.83
N LEU A 5 28.33 -19.43 -23.93
CA LEU A 5 27.25 -18.44 -23.97
C LEU A 5 25.84 -19.06 -23.86
N ALA A 6 25.67 -20.35 -24.17
CA ALA A 6 24.35 -21.02 -24.09
C ALA A 6 23.96 -21.41 -22.65
N ALA A 7 24.93 -21.63 -21.76
CA ALA A 7 24.67 -22.04 -20.38
C ALA A 7 24.22 -20.86 -19.49
N GLN A 8 24.69 -19.63 -19.78
CA GLN A 8 24.32 -18.43 -19.04
C GLN A 8 22.93 -17.87 -19.45
N ALA A 9 22.50 -18.09 -20.70
CA ALA A 9 21.15 -17.72 -21.14
C ALA A 9 20.07 -18.65 -20.53
N GLN A 10 20.38 -19.93 -20.32
CA GLN A 10 19.46 -20.89 -19.69
C GLN A 10 19.29 -20.69 -18.19
N THR A 11 20.33 -20.21 -17.49
CA THR A 11 20.25 -19.91 -16.05
C THR A 11 19.54 -18.59 -15.76
N GLY A 12 19.68 -17.58 -16.63
CA GLY A 12 18.90 -16.33 -16.55
C GLY A 12 17.41 -16.56 -16.74
N ALA A 13 17.02 -17.33 -17.77
CA ALA A 13 15.62 -17.64 -18.06
C ALA A 13 14.95 -18.48 -16.96
N ALA A 14 15.64 -19.49 -16.43
CA ALA A 14 15.11 -20.33 -15.34
C ALA A 14 14.94 -19.57 -14.01
N THR A 15 15.80 -18.58 -13.74
CA THR A 15 15.70 -17.76 -12.53
C THR A 15 14.58 -16.73 -12.64
N GLU A 16 14.37 -16.16 -13.83
CA GLU A 16 13.22 -15.29 -14.12
C GLU A 16 11.89 -16.05 -14.09
N GLU A 17 11.79 -17.24 -14.68
CA GLU A 17 10.58 -18.08 -14.65
C GLU A 17 10.20 -18.49 -13.22
N VAL A 18 11.16 -18.91 -12.39
CA VAL A 18 10.91 -19.26 -10.98
C VAL A 18 10.49 -18.03 -10.17
N SER A 19 11.01 -16.84 -10.49
CA SER A 19 10.60 -15.59 -9.84
C SER A 19 9.19 -15.16 -10.24
N GLN A 20 8.80 -15.34 -11.51
CA GLN A 20 7.46 -15.04 -12.02
C GLN A 20 6.42 -16.02 -11.47
N GLN A 21 6.73 -17.32 -11.43
CA GLN A 21 5.85 -18.33 -10.83
C GLN A 21 5.61 -18.06 -9.34
N ARG A 22 6.65 -17.67 -8.59
CA ARG A 22 6.50 -17.28 -7.18
C ARG A 22 5.61 -16.03 -7.03
N LEU A 23 5.76 -15.04 -7.90
CA LEU A 23 4.92 -13.84 -7.91
C LEU A 23 3.46 -14.17 -8.26
N GLU A 24 3.23 -15.08 -9.20
CA GLU A 24 1.89 -15.58 -9.54
C GLU A 24 1.26 -16.37 -8.38
N GLU A 25 2.02 -17.21 -7.69
CA GLU A 25 1.55 -17.93 -6.50
C GLU A 25 1.17 -16.95 -5.39
N ILE A 26 2.01 -15.96 -5.10
CA ILE A 26 1.71 -14.92 -4.10
C ILE A 26 0.48 -14.10 -4.53
N SER A 27 0.41 -13.69 -5.80
CA SER A 27 -0.75 -12.99 -6.34
C SER A 27 -2.03 -13.83 -6.23
N SER A 28 -1.96 -15.12 -6.55
CA SER A 28 -3.10 -16.05 -6.45
C SER A 28 -3.54 -16.24 -5.01
N MET A 29 -2.60 -16.45 -4.08
CA MET A 29 -2.91 -16.52 -2.65
C MET A 29 -3.58 -15.23 -2.18
N MET A 30 -3.08 -14.06 -2.58
CA MET A 30 -3.68 -12.77 -2.23
C MET A 30 -5.07 -12.56 -2.84
N SER A 31 -5.28 -12.93 -4.11
CA SER A 31 -6.59 -12.85 -4.75
C SER A 31 -7.62 -13.76 -4.08
N ASN A 32 -7.20 -14.94 -3.62
CA ASN A 32 -8.06 -15.87 -2.89
C ASN A 32 -8.47 -15.37 -1.50
N LEU A 33 -7.74 -14.42 -0.91
CA LEU A 33 -8.12 -13.79 0.36
C LEU A 33 -9.30 -12.81 0.23
N PHE A 34 -9.57 -12.31 -0.99
CA PHE A 34 -10.57 -11.26 -1.24
C PHE A 34 -11.67 -11.71 -2.22
N VAL A 35 -12.08 -12.97 -2.15
CA VAL A 35 -13.19 -13.49 -2.96
C VAL A 35 -14.52 -13.01 -2.35
N ALA A 36 -15.21 -12.13 -3.07
CA ALA A 36 -16.59 -11.77 -2.74
C ALA A 36 -17.55 -12.86 -3.23
N ASP A 37 -18.61 -13.13 -2.46
CA ASP A 37 -19.68 -14.01 -2.90
C ASP A 37 -20.29 -13.51 -4.23
N PRO A 38 -20.68 -14.41 -5.15
CA PRO A 38 -21.37 -14.03 -6.37
C PRO A 38 -22.68 -13.32 -6.03
N LEU A 39 -23.06 -12.36 -6.87
CA LEU A 39 -24.32 -11.64 -6.71
C LEU A 39 -25.51 -12.60 -6.82
N THR A 40 -26.53 -12.38 -6.00
CA THR A 40 -27.84 -13.04 -6.21
C THR A 40 -28.53 -12.45 -7.45
N ALA A 41 -29.49 -13.18 -8.03
CA ALA A 41 -30.23 -12.70 -9.20
C ALA A 41 -30.90 -11.32 -8.97
N GLU A 42 -31.36 -11.04 -7.75
CA GLU A 42 -31.91 -9.74 -7.41
C GLU A 42 -30.85 -8.63 -7.37
N GLN A 43 -29.64 -8.94 -6.87
CA GLN A 43 -28.53 -8.00 -6.86
C GLN A 43 -27.99 -7.77 -8.27
N GLU A 44 -27.95 -8.80 -9.12
CA GLU A 44 -27.62 -8.65 -10.55
C GLU A 44 -28.61 -7.72 -11.26
N ALA A 45 -29.92 -7.85 -10.96
CA ALA A 45 -30.94 -6.98 -11.53
C ALA A 45 -30.78 -5.50 -11.13
N ARG A 46 -30.22 -5.23 -9.94
CA ARG A 46 -29.92 -3.88 -9.44
C ARG A 46 -28.65 -3.26 -10.04
N LEU A 47 -27.78 -4.08 -10.64
CA LEU A 47 -26.46 -3.64 -11.07
C LEU A 47 -26.47 -2.43 -12.03
N PRO A 48 -27.36 -2.33 -13.03
CA PRO A 48 -27.43 -1.14 -13.89
C PRO A 48 -27.75 0.15 -13.13
N ALA A 49 -28.64 0.09 -12.13
CA ALA A 49 -28.97 1.25 -11.30
C ALA A 49 -27.79 1.62 -10.39
N ALA A 50 -27.12 0.63 -9.81
CA ALA A 50 -25.92 0.84 -9.02
C ALA A 50 -24.77 1.44 -9.84
N GLN A 51 -24.56 0.97 -11.07
CA GLN A 51 -23.58 1.52 -12.00
C GLN A 51 -23.85 2.99 -12.33
N ALA A 52 -25.12 3.37 -12.51
CA ALA A 52 -25.49 4.77 -12.76
C ALA A 52 -25.18 5.68 -11.55
N VAL A 53 -25.48 5.20 -10.34
CA VAL A 53 -25.15 5.92 -9.09
C VAL A 53 -23.63 6.07 -8.94
N VAL A 54 -22.88 4.98 -9.10
CA VAL A 54 -21.41 4.99 -8.97
C VAL A 54 -20.74 5.83 -10.05
N GLY A 55 -21.24 5.80 -11.29
CA GLY A 55 -20.72 6.63 -12.38
C GLY A 55 -20.89 8.14 -12.13
N ALA A 56 -21.86 8.55 -11.31
CA ALA A 56 -21.98 9.94 -10.88
C ALA A 56 -20.93 10.33 -9.82
N MET A 57 -20.47 9.37 -9.02
CA MET A 57 -19.42 9.55 -8.00
C MET A 57 -18.01 9.46 -8.61
N MET A 58 -17.81 8.51 -9.51
CA MET A 58 -16.55 8.23 -10.19
C MET A 58 -16.75 8.39 -11.71
N PRO A 59 -16.80 9.63 -12.22
CA PRO A 59 -16.84 9.89 -13.65
C PRO A 59 -15.54 9.44 -14.34
N ASP A 60 -15.56 9.36 -15.68
CA ASP A 60 -14.37 9.01 -16.45
C ASP A 60 -13.20 9.95 -16.17
N GLY A 61 -12.03 9.37 -15.88
CA GLY A 61 -10.82 10.09 -15.51
C GLY A 61 -10.85 10.62 -14.07
N PHE A 62 -11.75 10.12 -13.23
CA PHE A 62 -11.85 10.51 -11.81
C PHE A 62 -10.49 10.41 -11.12
N TYR A 63 -9.80 9.27 -11.24
CA TYR A 63 -8.52 9.09 -10.57
C TYR A 63 -7.41 9.96 -11.15
N GLY A 64 -7.43 10.20 -12.46
CA GLY A 64 -6.49 11.12 -13.11
C GLY A 64 -6.63 12.55 -12.57
N THR A 65 -7.87 13.03 -12.43
CA THR A 65 -8.18 14.34 -11.87
C THR A 65 -7.77 14.43 -10.40
N MET A 66 -8.16 13.42 -9.60
CA MET A 66 -7.80 13.35 -8.18
C MET A 66 -6.28 13.36 -7.97
N MET A 67 -5.52 12.64 -8.81
CA MET A 67 -4.07 12.60 -8.73
C MET A 67 -3.44 13.94 -9.11
N ALA A 68 -3.92 14.58 -10.18
CA ALA A 68 -3.46 15.92 -10.55
C ALA A 68 -3.65 16.91 -9.40
N ASP A 69 -4.81 16.85 -8.73
CA ASP A 69 -5.11 17.66 -7.56
C ASP A 69 -4.18 17.38 -6.37
N ILE A 70 -3.88 16.11 -6.07
CA ILE A 70 -2.93 15.73 -5.00
C ILE A 70 -1.53 16.25 -5.32
N VAL A 71 -1.07 16.09 -6.57
CA VAL A 71 0.24 16.58 -6.99
C VAL A 71 0.33 18.09 -6.83
N ASP A 72 -0.70 18.82 -7.25
CA ASP A 72 -0.71 20.28 -7.19
C ASP A 72 -0.79 20.80 -5.74
N LYS A 73 -1.66 20.20 -4.91
CA LYS A 73 -1.93 20.67 -3.55
C LYS A 73 -0.93 20.17 -2.51
N MET A 74 -0.24 19.06 -2.75
CA MET A 74 0.66 18.43 -1.78
C MET A 74 2.09 18.33 -2.26
N MET A 75 2.33 17.68 -3.41
CA MET A 75 3.69 17.41 -3.89
C MET A 75 4.40 18.69 -4.30
N ARG A 76 3.74 19.59 -5.02
CA ARG A 76 4.35 20.84 -5.48
C ARG A 76 4.81 21.73 -4.29
N PRO A 77 3.99 22.02 -3.27
CA PRO A 77 4.44 22.75 -2.08
C PRO A 77 5.60 22.08 -1.33
N MET A 78 5.56 20.75 -1.19
CA MET A 78 6.64 20.00 -0.54
C MET A 78 7.95 20.12 -1.33
N MET A 79 7.89 20.00 -2.65
CA MET A 79 9.07 20.15 -3.52
C MET A 79 9.62 21.57 -3.47
N THR A 80 8.77 22.59 -3.46
CA THR A 80 9.19 23.99 -3.27
C THR A 80 9.94 24.17 -1.94
N MET A 81 9.48 23.53 -0.87
CA MET A 81 10.17 23.56 0.43
C MET A 81 11.56 22.89 0.38
N PHE A 82 11.68 21.72 -0.26
CA PHE A 82 12.96 21.01 -0.41
C PHE A 82 13.89 21.59 -1.48
N SER A 83 13.39 22.55 -2.26
CA SER A 83 14.12 23.21 -3.33
C SER A 83 14.56 24.63 -2.95
N SER A 84 14.61 24.94 -1.65
CA SER A 84 15.17 26.23 -1.21
C SER A 84 16.64 26.32 -1.62
N PRO A 85 17.15 27.52 -1.98
CA PRO A 85 18.56 27.71 -2.29
C PRO A 85 19.50 27.13 -1.22
N GLU A 86 19.16 27.29 0.05
CA GLU A 86 19.91 26.73 1.17
C GLU A 86 20.07 25.19 1.09
N ILE A 87 18.98 24.45 0.85
CA ILE A 87 19.02 22.98 0.75
C ILE A 87 19.76 22.53 -0.51
N ILE A 88 19.59 23.24 -1.62
CA ILE A 88 20.30 22.92 -2.86
C ILE A 88 21.81 23.11 -2.66
N LEU A 89 22.21 24.21 -2.03
CA LEU A 89 23.62 24.52 -1.79
C LEU A 89 24.25 23.55 -0.81
N SER A 90 23.57 23.17 0.26
CA SER A 90 24.10 22.20 1.23
C SER A 90 24.30 20.81 0.62
N ALA A 91 23.46 20.41 -0.34
CA ALA A 91 23.62 19.16 -1.06
C ALA A 91 24.73 19.19 -2.14
N ARG A 92 25.12 20.39 -2.59
CA ARG A 92 26.00 20.59 -3.76
C ARG A 92 27.39 21.11 -3.41
N LEU A 93 27.52 21.74 -2.25
CA LEU A 93 28.76 22.34 -1.76
C LEU A 93 29.21 21.60 -0.50
N ASP A 94 30.50 21.32 -0.41
CA ASP A 94 31.12 20.75 0.80
C ASP A 94 31.40 21.88 1.82
N LEU A 95 30.32 22.54 2.23
CA LEU A 95 30.30 23.62 3.23
C LEU A 95 29.29 23.26 4.31
N ASP A 96 29.54 23.70 5.54
CA ASP A 96 28.57 23.55 6.62
C ASP A 96 27.38 24.51 6.46
N GLU A 97 26.28 24.19 7.14
CA GLU A 97 25.05 25.00 7.10
C GLU A 97 25.30 26.43 7.60
N GLU A 98 26.22 26.63 8.56
CA GLU A 98 26.52 27.96 9.10
C GLU A 98 27.18 28.86 8.06
N ALA A 99 28.11 28.33 7.25
CA ALA A 99 28.74 29.07 6.16
C ALA A 99 27.75 29.42 5.04
N ILE A 100 26.81 28.53 4.73
CA ILE A 100 25.76 28.79 3.74
C ILE A 100 24.76 29.82 4.29
N GLY A 101 24.37 29.71 5.56
CA GLY A 101 23.46 30.64 6.23
C GLY A 101 24.01 32.06 6.41
N GLN A 102 25.33 32.25 6.29
CA GLN A 102 25.96 33.59 6.27
C GLN A 102 25.73 34.32 4.94
N LEU A 103 25.41 33.60 3.87
CA LEU A 103 25.05 34.19 2.58
C LEU A 103 23.63 34.77 2.65
N THR A 104 23.44 35.92 2.02
CA THR A 104 22.10 36.47 1.81
C THR A 104 21.29 35.60 0.87
N GLU A 105 19.96 35.65 0.95
CA GLU A 105 19.07 34.92 0.03
C GLU A 105 19.39 35.22 -1.45
N ALA A 106 19.79 36.45 -1.77
CA ALA A 106 20.18 36.85 -3.12
C ALA A 106 21.47 36.16 -3.58
N GLU A 107 22.48 36.07 -2.71
CA GLU A 107 23.74 35.37 -2.99
C GLU A 107 23.50 33.86 -3.13
N GLN A 108 22.67 33.27 -2.26
CA GLN A 108 22.33 31.85 -2.37
C GLN A 108 21.58 31.55 -3.66
N ALA A 109 20.64 32.40 -4.06
CA ALA A 109 19.93 32.28 -5.32
C ALA A 109 20.86 32.43 -6.53
N GLU A 110 21.80 33.37 -6.48
CA GLU A 110 22.81 33.56 -7.54
C GLU A 110 23.70 32.33 -7.69
N ILE A 111 24.25 31.81 -6.58
CA ILE A 111 25.09 30.60 -6.60
C ILE A 111 24.28 29.39 -7.08
N SER A 112 23.03 29.25 -6.63
CA SER A 112 22.13 28.17 -7.08
C SER A 112 21.91 28.24 -8.59
N ALA A 113 21.65 29.43 -9.15
CA ALA A 113 21.50 29.62 -10.59
C ALA A 113 22.81 29.38 -11.37
N MET A 114 23.97 29.65 -10.78
CA MET A 114 25.28 29.31 -11.37
C MET A 114 25.51 27.80 -11.41
N LEU A 115 25.15 27.10 -10.34
CA LEU A 115 25.37 25.66 -10.20
C LEU A 115 24.35 24.86 -11.01
N ASP A 116 23.09 25.29 -11.02
CA ASP A 116 22.01 24.66 -11.77
C ASP A 116 21.05 25.69 -12.38
N PRO A 117 21.38 26.27 -13.55
CA PRO A 117 20.52 27.25 -14.21
C PRO A 117 19.21 26.67 -14.74
N ALA A 118 19.05 25.33 -14.73
CA ALA A 118 17.86 24.64 -15.21
C ALA A 118 17.14 23.89 -14.08
N PHE A 119 17.40 24.24 -12.82
CA PHE A 119 16.89 23.52 -11.65
C PHE A 119 15.36 23.37 -11.69
N ASP A 120 14.62 24.47 -11.86
CA ASP A 120 13.16 24.44 -11.94
C ASP A 120 12.67 23.54 -13.07
N GLN A 121 13.34 23.59 -14.23
CA GLN A 121 12.99 22.74 -15.38
C GLN A 121 13.23 21.25 -15.10
N ARG A 122 14.26 20.91 -14.32
CA ARG A 122 14.50 19.52 -13.88
C ARG A 122 13.42 19.06 -12.91
N VAL A 123 13.07 19.90 -11.93
CA VAL A 123 12.01 19.61 -10.97
C VAL A 123 10.68 19.38 -11.68
N ASP A 124 10.28 20.29 -12.58
CA ASP A 124 9.06 20.15 -13.36
C ASP A 124 9.09 18.91 -14.27
N ALA A 125 10.24 18.59 -14.87
CA ALA A 125 10.38 17.37 -15.69
C ALA A 125 10.22 16.09 -14.85
N ILE A 126 10.80 16.03 -13.65
CA ILE A 126 10.68 14.90 -12.73
C ILE A 126 9.23 14.73 -12.27
N ILE A 127 8.58 15.82 -11.85
CA ILE A 127 7.16 15.81 -11.44
C ILE A 127 6.28 15.39 -12.62
N GLY A 128 6.55 15.89 -13.83
CA GLY A 128 5.82 15.55 -15.03
C GLY A 128 5.88 14.05 -15.33
N VAL A 129 7.07 13.45 -15.31
CA VAL A 129 7.25 12.01 -15.53
C VAL A 129 6.54 11.19 -14.44
N MET A 130 6.70 11.55 -13.16
CA MET A 130 6.03 10.83 -12.07
C MET A 130 4.50 10.90 -12.20
N THR A 131 3.97 12.09 -12.49
CA THR A 131 2.52 12.31 -12.66
C THR A 131 1.98 11.51 -13.85
N GLU A 132 2.70 11.49 -14.98
CA GLU A 132 2.31 10.70 -16.16
C GLU A 132 2.28 9.19 -15.84
N LYS A 133 3.34 8.67 -15.21
CA LYS A 133 3.44 7.24 -14.89
C LYS A 133 2.40 6.82 -13.86
N MET A 134 2.20 7.62 -12.82
CA MET A 134 1.14 7.37 -11.84
C MET A 134 -0.24 7.47 -12.48
N GLY A 135 -0.51 8.51 -13.29
CA GLY A 135 -1.78 8.66 -14.00
C GLY A 135 -2.12 7.44 -14.86
N GLY A 136 -1.14 6.87 -15.55
CA GLY A 136 -1.31 5.63 -16.31
C GLY A 136 -1.70 4.43 -15.43
N MET A 137 -1.08 4.27 -14.26
CA MET A 137 -1.45 3.22 -13.29
C MET A 137 -2.89 3.40 -12.78
N PHE A 138 -3.27 4.62 -12.42
CA PHE A 138 -4.60 4.92 -11.91
C PHE A 138 -5.70 4.74 -12.96
N ALA A 139 -5.42 5.06 -14.22
CA ALA A 139 -6.34 4.82 -15.32
C ALA A 139 -6.65 3.31 -15.47
N VAL A 140 -5.66 2.44 -15.26
CA VAL A 140 -5.87 0.97 -15.28
C VAL A 140 -6.74 0.51 -14.10
N MET A 141 -6.66 1.18 -12.96
CA MET A 141 -7.45 0.84 -11.76
C MET A 141 -8.89 1.35 -11.82
N GLU A 142 -9.19 2.34 -12.66
CA GLU A 142 -10.47 3.04 -12.64
C GLU A 142 -11.66 2.10 -12.92
N ASP A 143 -11.58 1.32 -13.99
CA ASP A 143 -12.67 0.42 -14.39
C ASP A 143 -12.92 -0.70 -13.36
N PRO A 144 -11.90 -1.46 -12.89
CA PRO A 144 -12.10 -2.47 -11.86
C PRO A 144 -12.67 -1.91 -10.55
N MET A 145 -12.21 -0.72 -10.13
CA MET A 145 -12.72 -0.05 -8.92
C MET A 145 -14.19 0.35 -9.09
N ARG A 146 -14.54 0.93 -10.25
CA ARG A 146 -15.92 1.32 -10.56
C ARG A 146 -16.85 0.10 -10.61
N GLU A 147 -16.38 -1.00 -11.21
CA GLU A 147 -17.12 -2.25 -11.25
C GLU A 147 -17.33 -2.84 -9.85
N GLY A 148 -16.25 -2.95 -9.06
CA GLY A 148 -16.30 -3.46 -7.69
C GLY A 148 -17.23 -2.63 -6.80
N LEU A 149 -17.16 -1.31 -6.89
CA LEU A 149 -18.03 -0.40 -6.14
C LEU A 149 -19.49 -0.52 -6.59
N SER A 150 -19.75 -0.69 -7.90
CA SER A 150 -21.10 -0.90 -8.42
C SER A 150 -21.73 -2.19 -7.88
N LYS A 151 -20.97 -3.29 -7.86
CA LYS A 151 -21.43 -4.55 -7.24
C LYS A 151 -21.70 -4.36 -5.75
N ALA A 152 -20.78 -3.68 -5.05
CA ALA A 152 -20.94 -3.35 -3.64
C ALA A 152 -22.19 -2.53 -3.33
N TYR A 153 -22.59 -1.63 -4.23
CA TYR A 153 -23.85 -0.86 -4.13
C TYR A 153 -25.08 -1.73 -4.40
N ALA A 154 -25.04 -2.58 -5.43
CA ALA A 154 -26.14 -3.49 -5.75
C ALA A 154 -26.44 -4.51 -4.62
N VAL A 155 -25.42 -4.88 -3.84
CA VAL A 155 -25.57 -5.71 -2.63
C VAL A 155 -26.17 -4.94 -1.47
N ARG A 156 -25.73 -3.69 -1.24
CA ARG A 156 -26.04 -2.91 -0.03
C ARG A 156 -27.36 -2.16 -0.11
N PHE A 157 -27.78 -1.76 -1.30
CA PHE A 157 -28.95 -0.91 -1.51
C PHE A 157 -30.01 -1.62 -2.34
N ASP A 158 -31.28 -1.44 -1.97
CA ASP A 158 -32.41 -1.88 -2.77
C ASP A 158 -32.73 -0.92 -3.93
N ASP A 159 -33.68 -1.30 -4.77
CA ASP A 159 -34.08 -0.53 -5.95
C ASP A 159 -34.58 0.89 -5.61
N ASN A 160 -35.32 1.04 -4.51
CA ASN A 160 -35.85 2.34 -4.11
C ASN A 160 -34.73 3.25 -3.60
N GLN A 161 -33.81 2.70 -2.80
CA GLN A 161 -32.66 3.44 -2.29
C GLN A 161 -31.73 3.89 -3.43
N LEU A 162 -31.46 3.03 -4.41
CA LEU A 162 -30.68 3.40 -5.59
C LEU A 162 -31.37 4.50 -6.40
N ALA A 163 -32.70 4.44 -6.57
CA ALA A 163 -33.47 5.48 -7.26
C ALA A 163 -33.47 6.82 -6.50
N ASP A 164 -33.59 6.79 -5.17
CA ASP A 164 -33.53 7.99 -4.33
C ASP A 164 -32.15 8.65 -4.39
N ILE A 165 -31.08 7.85 -4.32
CA ILE A 165 -29.70 8.34 -4.46
C ILE A 165 -29.49 8.96 -5.84
N ALA A 166 -29.95 8.29 -6.91
CA ALA A 166 -29.85 8.81 -8.27
C ALA A 166 -30.62 10.14 -8.42
N THR A 167 -31.81 10.24 -7.83
CA THR A 167 -32.61 11.47 -7.82
C THR A 167 -31.88 12.60 -7.08
N PHE A 168 -31.27 12.31 -5.94
CA PHE A 168 -30.44 13.27 -5.23
C PHE A 168 -29.24 13.72 -6.07
N PHE A 169 -28.48 12.80 -6.65
CA PHE A 169 -27.32 13.10 -7.49
C PHE A 169 -27.66 13.88 -8.76
N ALA A 170 -28.90 13.79 -9.25
CA ALA A 170 -29.38 14.61 -10.36
C ALA A 170 -29.63 16.08 -9.96
N THR A 171 -29.70 16.41 -8.67
CA THR A 171 -29.78 17.81 -8.21
C THR A 171 -28.41 18.50 -8.37
N PRO A 172 -28.36 19.84 -8.51
CA PRO A 172 -27.08 20.56 -8.58
C PRO A 172 -26.15 20.28 -7.38
N THR A 173 -26.72 20.27 -6.16
CA THR A 173 -25.96 19.96 -4.94
C THR A 173 -25.53 18.51 -4.89
N GLY A 174 -26.42 17.56 -5.23
CA GLY A 174 -26.08 16.15 -5.20
C GLY A 174 -25.03 15.77 -6.24
N SER A 175 -25.05 16.39 -7.43
CA SER A 175 -24.01 16.18 -8.45
C SER A 175 -22.65 16.68 -7.98
N ALA A 176 -22.59 17.84 -7.33
CA ALA A 176 -21.37 18.34 -6.72
C ALA A 176 -20.91 17.40 -5.60
N TYR A 177 -21.80 17.01 -4.70
CA TYR A 177 -21.48 16.10 -3.60
C TYR A 177 -20.97 14.75 -4.09
N ALA A 178 -21.59 14.14 -5.10
CA ALA A 178 -21.18 12.85 -5.64
C ALA A 178 -19.71 12.87 -6.10
N LYS A 179 -19.32 13.90 -6.88
CA LYS A 179 -17.96 14.06 -7.40
C LYS A 179 -16.93 14.36 -6.32
N GLU A 180 -17.29 15.19 -5.35
CA GLU A 180 -16.36 15.64 -4.30
C GLU A 180 -16.23 14.61 -3.16
N SER A 181 -17.27 13.84 -2.88
CA SER A 181 -17.37 13.00 -1.67
C SER A 181 -16.20 12.02 -1.49
N MET A 182 -15.74 11.40 -2.58
CA MET A 182 -14.59 10.50 -2.54
C MET A 182 -13.26 11.26 -2.52
N ALA A 183 -13.17 12.40 -3.21
CA ALA A 183 -11.98 13.25 -3.24
C ALA A 183 -11.69 13.92 -1.87
N LEU A 184 -12.72 14.16 -1.06
CA LEU A 184 -12.58 14.74 0.29
C LEU A 184 -11.66 13.92 1.21
N PHE A 185 -11.55 12.61 1.02
CA PHE A 185 -10.62 11.78 1.81
C PHE A 185 -9.15 12.08 1.49
N SER A 186 -8.87 12.66 0.32
CA SER A 186 -7.55 13.15 -0.08
C SER A 186 -7.40 14.65 0.13
N ASP A 187 -8.36 15.32 0.79
CA ASP A 187 -8.26 16.74 1.11
C ASP A 187 -7.11 16.98 2.11
N PRO A 188 -6.27 18.02 1.90
CA PRO A 188 -5.16 18.34 2.80
C PRO A 188 -5.57 18.53 4.26
N GLN A 189 -6.79 19.03 4.54
CA GLN A 189 -7.28 19.21 5.90
C GLN A 189 -7.59 17.87 6.57
N VAL A 190 -8.16 16.92 5.82
CA VAL A 190 -8.42 15.55 6.32
C VAL A 190 -7.09 14.85 6.57
N MET A 191 -6.15 14.92 5.62
CA MET A 191 -4.83 14.32 5.78
C MET A 191 -4.05 14.92 6.96
N GLN A 192 -4.09 16.24 7.15
CA GLN A 192 -3.45 16.88 8.31
C GLN A 192 -4.04 16.37 9.63
N ALA A 193 -5.36 16.21 9.70
CA ALA A 193 -6.01 15.65 10.89
C ALA A 193 -5.54 14.21 11.16
N SER A 194 -5.42 13.38 10.12
CA SER A 194 -4.86 12.03 10.23
C SER A 194 -3.41 12.03 10.69
N MET A 195 -2.55 12.91 10.16
CA MET A 195 -1.14 13.01 10.58
C MET A 195 -0.99 13.42 12.04
N LYS A 196 -1.87 14.29 12.56
CA LYS A 196 -1.88 14.67 13.98
C LYS A 196 -2.25 13.49 14.90
N ALA A 197 -2.97 12.50 14.40
CA ALA A 197 -3.33 11.29 15.14
C ALA A 197 -2.23 10.22 15.14
N LEU A 198 -1.25 10.29 14.23
CA LEU A 198 -0.21 9.26 14.08
C LEU A 198 0.56 8.98 15.38
N PRO A 199 1.04 9.98 16.16
CA PRO A 199 1.79 9.69 17.37
C PRO A 199 0.98 8.89 18.41
N ALA A 200 -0.31 9.21 18.58
CA ALA A 200 -1.19 8.49 19.49
C ALA A 200 -1.47 7.05 19.01
N MET A 201 -1.59 6.87 17.69
CA MET A 201 -1.72 5.55 17.08
C MET A 201 -0.45 4.71 17.29
N MET A 202 0.75 5.28 17.04
CA MET A 202 2.03 4.60 17.28
C MET A 202 2.22 4.23 18.75
N SER A 203 1.86 5.12 19.67
CA SER A 203 1.87 4.84 21.10
C SER A 203 0.95 3.66 21.46
N SER A 204 -0.21 3.57 20.81
CA SER A 204 -1.14 2.45 21.00
C SER A 204 -0.57 1.13 20.48
N PHE A 205 0.18 1.12 19.37
CA PHE A 205 0.89 -0.07 18.89
C PHE A 205 1.97 -0.56 19.86
N GLY A 206 2.72 0.35 20.48
CA GLY A 206 3.67 -0.03 21.54
C GLY A 206 3.00 -0.72 22.73
N ASN A 207 1.76 -0.33 23.05
CA ASN A 207 0.99 -0.98 24.12
C ASN A 207 0.42 -2.36 23.70
N ILE A 208 0.33 -2.66 22.40
CA ILE A 208 -0.15 -3.97 21.93
C ILE A 208 0.86 -5.06 22.25
N GLU A 209 2.17 -4.79 22.11
CA GLU A 209 3.22 -5.77 22.43
C GLU A 209 3.14 -6.20 23.90
N THR A 210 3.09 -5.24 24.83
CA THR A 210 2.90 -5.52 26.26
C THR A 210 1.58 -6.24 26.54
N ALA A 211 0.48 -5.82 25.92
CA ALA A 211 -0.82 -6.49 26.10
C ALA A 211 -0.82 -7.93 25.57
N MET A 212 -0.09 -8.19 24.47
CA MET A 212 0.11 -9.53 23.93
C MET A 212 0.95 -10.39 24.88
N GLU A 213 2.06 -9.87 25.39
CA GLU A 213 2.89 -10.54 26.39
C GLU A 213 2.09 -10.90 27.64
N GLU A 214 1.34 -9.96 28.21
CA GLU A 214 0.50 -10.20 29.38
C GLU A 214 -0.58 -11.26 29.11
N THR A 215 -1.21 -11.20 27.93
CA THR A 215 -2.23 -12.19 27.55
C THR A 215 -1.62 -13.58 27.37
N MET A 216 -0.45 -13.68 26.73
CA MET A 216 0.24 -14.96 26.51
C MET A 216 0.85 -15.52 27.79
N ALA A 217 1.32 -14.68 28.71
CA ALA A 217 1.80 -15.11 30.04
C ALA A 217 0.71 -15.79 30.88
N ASN A 218 -0.57 -15.54 30.56
CA ASN A 218 -1.70 -16.23 31.18
C ASN A 218 -2.07 -17.56 30.51
N LEU A 219 -1.43 -17.92 29.39
CA LEU A 219 -1.60 -19.20 28.73
C LEU A 219 -0.56 -20.22 29.23
N PRO A 220 -0.87 -21.53 29.22
CA PRO A 220 0.15 -22.55 29.44
C PRO A 220 1.28 -22.41 28.41
N GLU A 221 2.52 -22.69 28.83
CA GLU A 221 3.65 -22.76 27.90
C GLU A 221 3.35 -23.75 26.76
N GLU A 222 3.83 -23.43 25.56
CA GLU A 222 3.75 -24.36 24.44
C GLU A 222 4.41 -25.68 24.83
N ALA A 223 3.70 -26.80 24.66
CA ALA A 223 4.21 -28.11 25.04
C ALA A 223 5.38 -28.50 24.13
N ALA A 224 6.53 -28.77 24.72
CA ALA A 224 7.64 -29.41 24.02
C ALA A 224 7.36 -30.91 23.84
N TYR A 225 8.13 -31.56 22.96
CA TYR A 225 8.06 -33.01 22.79
C TYR A 225 8.17 -33.78 24.12
N SER A 226 9.03 -33.31 25.03
CA SER A 226 9.21 -33.89 26.37
C SER A 226 7.94 -33.90 27.21
N ASP A 227 7.04 -32.94 26.99
CA ASP A 227 5.85 -32.71 27.81
C ASP A 227 4.67 -33.56 27.35
N LEU A 228 4.77 -34.14 26.15
CA LEU A 228 3.79 -35.07 25.62
C LEU A 228 3.91 -36.45 26.26
N THR A 229 2.80 -36.99 26.73
CA THR A 229 2.71 -38.39 27.20
C THR A 229 2.93 -39.38 26.06
N ALA A 230 3.29 -40.63 26.38
CA ALA A 230 3.49 -41.68 25.38
C ALA A 230 2.26 -41.89 24.47
N ALA A 231 1.05 -41.81 25.04
CA ALA A 231 -0.19 -41.92 24.28
C ALA A 231 -0.40 -40.73 23.32
N GLN A 232 -0.07 -39.50 23.75
CA GLN A 232 -0.13 -38.32 22.89
C GLN A 232 0.90 -38.37 21.77
N ARG A 233 2.12 -38.83 22.05
CA ARG A 233 3.16 -39.04 21.03
C ARG A 233 2.74 -40.08 19.99
N GLN A 234 2.22 -41.23 20.43
CA GLN A 234 1.71 -42.26 19.52
C GLN A 234 0.58 -41.73 18.64
N ARG A 235 -0.36 -40.98 19.22
CA ARG A 235 -1.45 -40.38 18.46
C ARG A 235 -0.97 -39.31 17.47
N LEU A 236 0.00 -38.50 17.86
CA LEU A 236 0.56 -37.45 17.00
C LEU A 236 1.34 -38.05 15.83
N ALA A 237 2.12 -39.11 16.06
CA ALA A 237 2.82 -39.86 15.02
C ALA A 237 1.83 -40.48 14.00
N GLU A 238 0.74 -41.10 14.49
CA GLU A 238 -0.33 -41.64 13.65
C GLU A 238 -0.98 -40.56 12.76
N LEU A 239 -1.25 -39.38 13.33
CA LEU A 239 -1.85 -38.25 12.59
C LEU A 239 -0.90 -37.66 11.53
N LEU A 240 0.40 -37.66 11.80
CA LEU A 240 1.43 -37.15 10.89
C LEU A 240 1.91 -38.21 9.89
N GLY A 241 1.51 -39.48 10.06
CA GLY A 241 1.92 -40.58 9.19
C GLY A 241 3.42 -40.90 9.27
N ILE A 242 4.03 -40.66 10.44
CA ILE A 242 5.45 -40.94 10.70
C ILE A 242 5.61 -41.99 11.80
N GLU A 243 6.78 -42.62 11.87
CA GLU A 243 7.07 -43.54 12.96
C GLU A 243 7.22 -42.77 14.29
N PRO A 244 6.74 -43.31 15.42
CA PRO A 244 6.81 -42.63 16.72
C PRO A 244 8.24 -42.26 17.16
N GLU A 245 9.23 -42.98 16.65
CA GLU A 245 10.66 -42.77 16.95
C GLU A 245 11.18 -41.47 16.30
N ASP A 246 10.66 -41.12 15.12
CA ASP A 246 11.07 -39.93 14.33
C ASP A 246 10.40 -38.64 14.84
N LEU A 247 9.36 -38.76 15.66
CA LEU A 247 8.55 -37.63 16.12
C LEU A 247 9.38 -36.56 16.87
N SER A 248 10.46 -36.99 17.54
CA SER A 248 11.37 -36.09 18.26
C SER A 248 12.22 -35.20 17.36
N GLU A 249 12.42 -35.60 16.09
CA GLU A 249 13.21 -34.85 15.10
C GLU A 249 12.33 -33.86 14.32
N VAL A 250 11.01 -34.11 14.26
CA VAL A 250 10.04 -33.30 13.52
C VAL A 250 9.46 -32.18 14.38
N ILE A 251 9.26 -32.42 15.67
CA ILE A 251 8.71 -31.40 16.58
C ILE A 251 9.80 -30.41 16.95
N LYS A 252 9.65 -29.18 16.45
CA LYS A 252 10.49 -28.05 16.86
C LYS A 252 10.17 -27.66 18.31
N PRO A 253 11.18 -27.25 19.10
CA PRO A 253 10.92 -26.71 20.43
C PRO A 253 10.06 -25.44 20.34
N PRO A 254 9.34 -25.10 21.42
CA PRO A 254 8.65 -23.81 21.57
C PRO A 254 9.55 -22.64 21.19
N ARG A 255 9.00 -21.64 20.48
CA ARG A 255 9.74 -20.41 20.17
C ARG A 255 9.73 -19.47 21.38
N PRO A 256 10.89 -19.02 21.90
CA PRO A 256 10.91 -17.99 22.91
C PRO A 256 10.39 -16.66 22.33
N MET A 257 9.55 -15.96 23.08
CA MET A 257 8.93 -14.69 22.67
C MET A 257 9.89 -13.50 22.73
N ALA A 258 11.08 -13.64 23.32
CA ALA A 258 12.05 -12.56 23.38
C ALA A 258 12.60 -12.27 21.97
N SER A 259 12.26 -11.09 21.47
CA SER A 259 12.78 -10.45 20.28
C SER A 259 14.31 -10.38 20.30
N ASP A 260 14.97 -11.41 19.78
CA ASP A 260 16.40 -11.40 19.45
C ASP A 260 16.64 -12.00 18.04
N GLU A 261 15.65 -11.92 17.15
CA GLU A 261 15.89 -12.03 15.70
C GLU A 261 16.20 -10.64 15.12
N THR A 262 17.37 -10.10 15.49
CA THR A 262 18.14 -9.28 14.53
C THR A 262 18.75 -10.23 13.50
N GLY A 263 17.90 -10.73 12.61
CA GLY A 263 18.22 -11.70 11.56
C GLY A 263 17.94 -11.18 10.16
N MET A 264 18.28 -9.92 9.89
CA MET A 264 18.42 -9.39 8.53
C MET A 264 19.65 -8.48 8.52
N VAL A 265 20.77 -9.03 8.04
CA VAL A 265 21.79 -8.45 7.15
C VAL A 265 23.06 -9.29 7.32
N ASP A 266 23.27 -10.21 6.38
CA ASP A 266 24.53 -10.36 5.64
C ASP A 266 24.21 -10.93 4.25
#